data_AF-A0A667WIY5-F1
#
_entry.id   AF-A0A667WIY5-F1
#
_cell.length_a   1.000
_cell.length_b   1.000
_cell.length_c   1.000
_cell.angle_alpha   90.00
_cell.angle_beta   90.00
_cell.angle_gamma   90.00
#
_symmetry.space_group_name_H-M   'P 1'
#
loop_
_entity.id
_entity.type
_entity.pdbx_description
1 polymer ?
#
loop_
_entity_poly.entity_id
_entity_poly.type
_entity_poly.pdbx_seq_one_letter_code
_entity_poly.pdbx_strand_id
1 'polypeptide(L)'
;MSILKIHAREIFDSRGNPTVEVDLYTKKGLFRAAVPSGASTGIYEALELRDNDKTRYMGKGRTPEPPNVNVLEQEKIDKLMLDMDGTENKSLELLKNAIAKAGYTDKIVIGMDVAASEFYKGGKYDLDFKSPDDPSRYISPDQLADLYKSFVKDYPVVSIEDPFDQDDWEAWTKFTASTSIQVVGDDLTVTNPKRIAKGVAEKSCNCLLLKVNQIGSVTESLQACKLAQSNGWGVMVSHRSGETEDTFIADLVVGLCTGQIKTGAPCRSERLAKYNQLLRIEEELGDKARFAGQNFRHPI
;
A
#
# COMPACT_ATOMS: atom_id res chain seq x y z
N MET A 1 -15.08 19.69 24.38
CA MET A 1 -13.79 20.36 24.63
C MET A 1 -13.48 21.23 23.42
N SER A 2 -12.99 22.45 23.59
CA SER A 2 -12.73 23.38 22.49
C SER A 2 -11.28 23.30 21.97
N ILE A 3 -11.11 23.56 20.67
CA ILE A 3 -9.81 23.85 20.06
C ILE A 3 -9.38 25.25 20.52
N LEU A 4 -8.09 25.41 20.85
CA LEU A 4 -7.50 26.68 21.27
C LEU A 4 -6.62 27.31 20.18
N LYS A 5 -5.90 26.47 19.42
CA LYS A 5 -5.02 26.89 18.32
C LYS A 5 -4.83 25.71 17.35
N ILE A 6 -4.65 26.02 16.08
CA ILE A 6 -4.11 25.10 15.07
C ILE A 6 -2.88 25.77 14.46
N HIS A 7 -1.83 25.00 14.18
CA HIS A 7 -0.65 25.48 13.47
C HIS A 7 -0.11 24.36 12.58
N ALA A 8 -0.03 24.62 11.27
CA ALA A 8 0.57 23.71 10.32
C ALA A 8 2.00 24.17 9.97
N ARG A 9 2.89 23.21 9.80
CA ARG A 9 4.26 23.39 9.31
C ARG A 9 4.54 22.43 8.17
N GLU A 10 5.66 22.67 7.49
CA GLU A 10 6.24 21.70 6.56
C GLU A 10 7.30 20.87 7.28
N ILE A 11 7.33 19.57 6.97
CA ILE A 11 8.38 18.63 7.36
C ILE A 11 8.80 17.81 6.12
N PHE A 12 9.79 16.94 6.25
CA PHE A 12 10.18 16.02 5.18
C PHE A 12 9.59 14.63 5.39
N ASP A 13 9.07 14.04 4.33
CA ASP A 13 8.79 12.62 4.28
C ASP A 13 10.08 11.79 4.21
N SER A 14 9.93 10.48 4.39
CA SER A 14 10.99 9.47 4.33
C SER A 14 11.72 9.34 2.98
N ARG A 15 11.26 10.03 1.93
CA ARG A 15 11.92 10.15 0.62
C ARG A 15 12.58 11.52 0.44
N GLY A 16 12.56 12.38 1.46
CA GLY A 16 13.08 13.75 1.41
C GLY A 16 12.20 14.73 0.63
N ASN A 17 10.95 14.37 0.31
CA ASN A 17 9.99 15.32 -0.27
C ASN A 17 9.24 16.03 0.86
N PRO A 18 8.89 17.32 0.70
CA PRO A 18 8.09 18.00 1.69
C PRO A 18 6.68 17.42 1.88
N THR A 19 6.17 17.50 3.11
CA THR A 19 4.79 17.17 3.48
C THR A 19 4.30 18.02 4.66
N VAL A 20 2.99 17.93 4.97
CA VAL A 20 2.32 18.75 5.99
C VAL A 20 2.28 18.04 7.35
N GLU A 21 2.66 18.77 8.40
CA GLU A 21 2.42 18.40 9.80
C GLU A 21 1.55 19.46 10.48
N VAL A 22 0.61 19.04 11.34
CA VAL A 22 -0.34 19.90 12.04
C VAL A 22 -0.29 19.68 13.55
N ASP A 23 -0.06 20.77 14.29
CA ASP A 23 -0.30 20.84 15.74
C ASP A 23 -1.70 21.39 16.03
N LEU A 24 -2.49 20.65 16.82
CA LEU A 24 -3.78 21.06 17.36
C LEU A 24 -3.68 21.19 18.89
N TYR A 25 -4.03 22.35 19.43
CA TYR A 25 -3.94 22.64 20.86
C TYR A 25 -5.32 22.65 21.51
N THR A 26 -5.45 22.01 22.67
CA THR A 26 -6.64 22.05 23.53
C THR A 26 -6.25 22.27 24.99
N LYS A 27 -7.22 22.32 25.92
CA LYS A 27 -6.95 22.30 27.36
C LYS A 27 -6.22 21.04 27.87
N LYS A 28 -6.14 19.96 27.08
CA LYS A 28 -5.35 18.75 27.38
C LYS A 28 -3.88 18.83 26.93
N GLY A 29 -3.51 19.81 26.11
CA GLY A 29 -2.18 19.91 25.51
C GLY A 29 -2.20 19.94 23.98
N LEU A 30 -1.06 19.56 23.40
CA LEU A 30 -0.76 19.55 21.97
C LEU A 30 -0.97 18.13 21.41
N PHE A 31 -1.72 18.03 20.32
CA PHE A 31 -1.86 16.83 19.49
C PHE A 31 -1.22 17.11 18.14
N ARG A 32 -0.46 16.15 17.60
CA ARG A 32 0.30 16.29 16.36
C ARG A 32 -0.07 15.18 15.40
N ALA A 33 -0.18 15.51 14.11
CA ALA A 33 -0.33 14.54 13.04
C ALA A 33 0.42 15.01 11.79
N ALA A 34 1.03 14.08 11.06
CA ALA A 34 1.70 14.34 9.78
C ALA A 34 1.09 13.51 8.64
N VAL A 35 1.05 14.10 7.44
CA VAL A 35 0.40 13.50 6.26
C VAL A 35 1.44 12.74 5.41
N PRO A 36 1.17 11.51 4.96
CA PRO A 36 2.07 10.78 4.05
C PRO A 36 1.80 11.12 2.58
N SER A 37 2.72 10.78 1.66
CA SER A 37 2.68 11.13 0.23
C SER A 37 2.81 9.92 -0.71
N GLY A 38 2.11 9.97 -1.86
CA GLY A 38 2.06 8.89 -2.87
C GLY A 38 3.28 8.80 -3.81
N ALA A 39 3.35 7.75 -4.62
CA ALA A 39 4.37 7.57 -5.67
C ALA A 39 3.68 7.16 -6.97
N SER A 40 3.04 5.99 -6.94
CA SER A 40 1.86 5.73 -7.74
C SER A 40 0.65 6.37 -7.04
N THR A 41 -0.26 6.90 -7.84
CA THR A 41 -1.49 7.58 -7.43
C THR A 41 -2.55 7.35 -8.49
N GLY A 42 -3.55 6.52 -8.21
CA GLY A 42 -4.73 6.38 -9.07
C GLY A 42 -5.37 7.73 -9.40
N ILE A 43 -5.91 7.87 -10.62
CA ILE A 43 -6.35 9.16 -11.18
C ILE A 43 -7.58 9.77 -10.48
N TYR A 44 -8.11 9.05 -9.47
CA TYR A 44 -9.32 9.38 -8.73
C TYR A 44 -9.05 9.73 -7.24
N GLU A 45 -7.79 9.74 -6.80
CA GLU A 45 -7.41 10.16 -5.43
C GLU A 45 -7.80 11.62 -5.13
N ALA A 46 -8.00 11.95 -3.86
CA ALA A 46 -8.04 13.33 -3.39
C ALA A 46 -6.70 14.03 -3.68
N LEU A 47 -6.76 15.22 -4.28
CA LEU A 47 -5.58 15.92 -4.78
C LEU A 47 -4.72 16.50 -3.65
N GLU A 48 -3.45 16.10 -3.61
CA GLU A 48 -2.42 16.78 -2.81
C GLU A 48 -2.04 18.11 -3.49
N LEU A 49 -2.02 19.21 -2.71
CA LEU A 49 -1.59 20.51 -3.22
C LEU A 49 -0.06 20.65 -3.16
N ARG A 50 0.57 20.78 -4.33
CA ARG A 50 2.01 21.07 -4.51
C ARG A 50 2.23 22.50 -5.01
N ASP A 51 3.40 23.08 -4.74
CA ASP A 51 3.74 24.46 -5.17
C ASP A 51 4.02 24.56 -6.68
N ASN A 52 4.45 23.45 -7.31
CA ASN A 52 4.82 23.34 -8.72
C ASN A 52 5.98 24.26 -9.16
N ASP A 53 6.72 24.85 -8.22
CA ASP A 53 7.91 25.65 -8.53
C ASP A 53 9.10 24.74 -8.81
N LYS A 54 9.38 24.51 -10.10
CA LYS A 54 10.48 23.65 -10.55
C LYS A 54 11.86 24.04 -9.99
N THR A 55 12.03 25.27 -9.51
CA THR A 55 13.28 25.74 -8.89
C THR A 55 13.44 25.31 -7.43
N ARG A 56 12.37 24.81 -6.79
CA ARG A 56 12.34 24.43 -5.36
C ARG A 56 11.86 22.98 -5.20
N TYR A 57 12.71 22.12 -4.67
CA TYR A 57 12.45 20.67 -4.52
C TYR A 57 11.91 19.99 -5.79
N MET A 58 12.37 20.44 -6.97
CA MET A 58 11.92 19.96 -8.29
C MET A 58 10.41 20.16 -8.56
N GLY A 59 9.76 21.18 -7.97
CA GLY A 59 8.31 21.41 -8.09
C GLY A 59 7.48 20.89 -6.92
N LYS A 60 8.10 20.67 -5.75
CA LYS A 60 7.48 19.99 -4.60
C LYS A 60 7.60 20.75 -3.26
N GLY A 61 7.93 22.05 -3.26
CA GLY A 61 8.61 22.75 -2.16
C GLY A 61 7.83 23.73 -1.25
N ARG A 62 8.27 23.86 0.01
CA ARG A 62 8.56 25.16 0.68
C ARG A 62 10.02 25.13 1.20
N THR A 63 10.60 26.24 1.70
CA THR A 63 12.10 26.43 1.81
C THR A 63 12.52 27.26 3.03
N PRO A 64 13.80 27.23 3.52
CA PRO A 64 15.05 26.56 3.06
C PRO A 64 15.85 25.80 4.19
N GLU A 65 17.09 25.25 4.10
CA GLU A 65 17.96 24.57 3.09
C GLU A 65 19.15 23.82 3.80
N PRO A 66 19.72 22.69 3.26
CA PRO A 66 20.80 21.88 3.88
C PRO A 66 21.95 21.41 2.93
N PRO A 67 22.88 20.50 3.36
CA PRO A 67 23.55 19.49 2.49
C PRO A 67 23.91 18.13 3.19
N ASN A 68 24.63 17.13 2.63
CA ASN A 68 24.49 16.30 1.39
C ASN A 68 25.61 15.18 1.32
N VAL A 69 25.31 13.87 1.09
CA VAL A 69 26.31 12.78 0.78
C VAL A 69 25.75 11.63 -0.12
N ASN A 70 26.55 10.59 -0.46
CA ASN A 70 26.66 9.92 -1.79
C ASN A 70 26.69 8.35 -1.74
N VAL A 71 26.25 7.65 -2.81
CA VAL A 71 26.06 6.16 -2.93
C VAL A 71 26.62 5.48 -4.22
N LEU A 72 27.77 5.92 -4.75
CA LEU A 72 28.17 5.79 -6.17
C LEU A 72 28.40 4.42 -6.89
N GLU A 73 28.14 3.21 -6.34
CA GLU A 73 28.42 1.94 -7.06
C GLU A 73 27.27 0.91 -7.13
N GLN A 74 26.03 1.39 -7.22
CA GLN A 74 24.81 0.55 -7.23
C GLN A 74 24.76 -0.49 -8.36
N GLU A 75 25.12 -0.14 -9.61
CA GLU A 75 24.99 -1.04 -10.78
C GLU A 75 25.75 -2.37 -10.64
N LYS A 76 26.90 -2.38 -9.97
CA LYS A 76 27.69 -3.62 -9.78
C LYS A 76 27.03 -4.55 -8.77
N ILE A 77 26.37 -4.00 -7.76
CA ILE A 77 25.63 -4.74 -6.74
C ILE A 77 24.40 -5.37 -7.39
N ASP A 78 23.65 -4.58 -8.17
CA ASP A 78 22.48 -5.05 -8.91
C ASP A 78 22.84 -6.17 -9.90
N LYS A 79 23.93 -6.02 -10.65
CA LYS A 79 24.41 -7.06 -11.57
C LYS A 79 24.81 -8.35 -10.85
N LEU A 80 25.52 -8.28 -9.73
CA LEU A 80 25.90 -9.46 -8.95
C LEU A 80 24.66 -10.21 -8.41
N MET A 81 23.63 -9.49 -7.97
CA MET A 81 22.36 -10.09 -7.54
C MET A 81 21.60 -10.76 -8.71
N LEU A 82 21.67 -10.18 -9.91
CA LEU A 82 21.03 -10.74 -11.11
C LEU A 82 21.74 -11.99 -11.64
N ASP A 83 23.08 -12.04 -11.58
CA ASP A 83 23.91 -13.12 -12.10
C ASP A 83 23.91 -14.37 -11.18
N MET A 84 23.62 -14.23 -9.88
CA MET A 84 23.58 -15.34 -8.91
C MET A 84 22.26 -16.13 -8.86
N ASP A 85 21.17 -15.60 -9.44
CA ASP A 85 19.80 -16.05 -9.18
C ASP A 85 19.20 -16.93 -10.31
N GLY A 86 19.52 -16.64 -11.57
CA GLY A 86 19.37 -17.57 -12.70
C GLY A 86 17.97 -18.10 -13.08
N THR A 87 16.88 -17.70 -12.40
CA THR A 87 15.52 -18.21 -12.65
C THR A 87 14.56 -17.17 -13.22
N GLU A 88 13.50 -17.62 -13.90
CA GLU A 88 12.55 -16.74 -14.61
C GLU A 88 11.61 -15.95 -13.67
N ASN A 89 11.44 -16.36 -12.40
CA ASN A 89 10.53 -15.74 -11.42
C ASN A 89 11.25 -15.26 -10.14
N LYS A 90 12.33 -14.49 -10.35
CA LYS A 90 13.29 -14.00 -9.33
C LYS A 90 12.68 -13.65 -7.97
N SER A 91 11.68 -12.77 -7.94
CA SER A 91 11.15 -12.22 -6.67
C SER A 91 10.40 -13.25 -5.81
N LEU A 92 9.54 -14.09 -6.40
CA LEU A 92 8.72 -15.04 -5.64
C LEU A 92 9.53 -16.25 -5.16
N GLU A 93 10.44 -16.75 -6.00
CA GLU A 93 11.33 -17.85 -5.62
C GLU A 93 12.37 -17.42 -4.58
N LEU A 94 12.89 -16.19 -4.66
CA LEU A 94 13.73 -15.59 -3.61
C LEU A 94 12.99 -15.50 -2.26
N LEU A 95 11.75 -15.01 -2.24
CA LEU A 95 10.94 -14.92 -1.01
C LEU A 95 10.66 -16.31 -0.41
N LYS A 96 10.24 -17.26 -1.24
CA LYS A 96 10.00 -18.66 -0.83
C LYS A 96 11.25 -19.30 -0.22
N ASN A 97 12.42 -19.12 -0.84
CA ASN A 97 13.68 -19.63 -0.31
C ASN A 97 14.13 -18.90 0.96
N ALA A 98 13.89 -17.60 1.09
CA ALA A 98 14.16 -16.85 2.31
C ALA A 98 13.28 -17.32 3.48
N ILE A 99 11.98 -17.53 3.25
CA ILE A 99 11.02 -18.06 4.24
C ILE A 99 11.44 -19.47 4.69
N ALA A 100 11.80 -20.35 3.74
CA ALA A 100 12.24 -21.71 4.04
C ALA A 100 13.55 -21.72 4.84
N LYS A 101 14.55 -20.91 4.44
CA LYS A 101 15.83 -20.77 5.13
C LYS A 101 15.68 -20.20 6.55
N ALA A 102 14.66 -19.37 6.78
CA ALA A 102 14.34 -18.84 8.10
C ALA A 102 13.52 -19.82 8.97
N GLY A 103 13.02 -20.93 8.42
CA GLY A 103 12.26 -21.95 9.15
C GLY A 103 10.77 -21.62 9.34
N TYR A 104 10.18 -20.81 8.44
CA TYR A 104 8.82 -20.28 8.58
C TYR A 104 7.86 -20.68 7.43
N THR A 105 8.15 -21.74 6.67
CA THR A 105 7.36 -22.19 5.50
C THR A 105 5.86 -22.30 5.77
N ASP A 106 5.47 -22.88 6.91
CA ASP A 106 4.05 -23.08 7.27
C ASP A 106 3.44 -21.90 8.05
N LYS A 107 4.17 -20.78 8.17
CA LYS A 107 3.84 -19.65 9.04
C LYS A 107 3.84 -18.30 8.32
N ILE A 108 4.57 -18.16 7.22
CA ILE A 108 4.62 -16.94 6.41
C ILE A 108 4.11 -17.25 5.01
N VAL A 109 3.15 -16.44 4.58
CA VAL A 109 2.52 -16.47 3.25
C VAL A 109 2.86 -15.18 2.51
N ILE A 110 2.67 -15.17 1.19
CA ILE A 110 3.03 -14.06 0.31
C ILE A 110 1.78 -13.23 -0.04
N GLY A 111 1.92 -11.91 0.05
CA GLY A 111 1.05 -10.95 -0.60
C GLY A 111 1.80 -10.24 -1.74
N MET A 112 1.13 -9.95 -2.83
CA MET A 112 1.68 -9.21 -3.96
C MET A 112 0.92 -7.91 -4.16
N ASP A 113 1.64 -6.86 -4.54
CA ASP A 113 1.11 -5.62 -5.08
C ASP A 113 1.69 -5.49 -6.49
N VAL A 114 0.80 -5.47 -7.47
CA VAL A 114 1.18 -5.49 -8.88
C VAL A 114 1.23 -4.07 -9.46
N ALA A 115 0.34 -3.17 -8.99
CA ALA A 115 0.13 -1.84 -9.55
C ALA A 115 -0.03 -1.84 -11.09
N ALA A 116 -0.90 -2.71 -11.62
CA ALA A 116 -0.99 -2.98 -13.06
C ALA A 116 -1.35 -1.77 -13.94
N SER A 117 -1.96 -0.72 -13.36
CA SER A 117 -2.17 0.59 -14.00
C SER A 117 -0.88 1.19 -14.57
N GLU A 118 0.27 0.99 -13.89
CA GLU A 118 1.58 1.56 -14.29
C GLU A 118 2.12 0.96 -15.61
N PHE A 119 1.64 -0.23 -15.99
CA PHE A 119 2.07 -0.94 -17.19
C PHE A 119 0.93 -1.34 -18.14
N TYR A 120 -0.23 -0.72 -17.96
CA TYR A 120 -1.36 -0.85 -18.88
C TYR A 120 -1.11 -0.08 -20.18
N LYS A 121 -1.43 -0.72 -21.31
CA LYS A 121 -1.14 -0.28 -22.67
C LYS A 121 -2.33 -0.54 -23.59
N GLY A 122 -3.39 0.25 -23.45
CA GLY A 122 -4.51 0.30 -24.40
C GLY A 122 -5.27 -1.02 -24.56
N GLY A 123 -5.68 -1.64 -23.44
CA GLY A 123 -6.39 -2.93 -23.42
C GLY A 123 -5.49 -4.16 -23.26
N LYS A 124 -4.19 -3.95 -23.00
CA LYS A 124 -3.18 -4.97 -22.76
C LYS A 124 -2.21 -4.53 -21.65
N TYR A 125 -1.32 -5.43 -21.24
CA TYR A 125 -0.34 -5.21 -20.19
C TYR A 125 1.08 -5.50 -20.66
N ASP A 126 2.03 -4.67 -20.23
CA ASP A 126 3.45 -4.78 -20.55
C ASP A 126 4.31 -5.11 -19.32
N LEU A 127 4.58 -6.39 -19.08
CA LEU A 127 5.37 -6.83 -17.93
C LEU A 127 6.85 -6.36 -17.98
N ASP A 128 7.31 -5.80 -19.09
CA ASP A 128 8.66 -5.29 -19.30
C ASP A 128 8.65 -3.78 -19.65
N PHE A 129 7.64 -3.03 -19.19
CA PHE A 129 7.44 -1.59 -19.45
C PHE A 129 8.60 -0.64 -19.09
N LYS A 130 9.61 -1.12 -18.35
CA LYS A 130 10.83 -0.37 -17.99
C LYS A 130 11.90 -0.47 -19.08
N SER A 131 11.82 -1.47 -19.95
CA SER A 131 12.60 -1.59 -21.17
C SER A 131 11.93 -0.81 -22.32
N PRO A 132 12.65 -0.46 -23.40
CA PRO A 132 12.07 0.20 -24.57
C PRO A 132 10.77 -0.44 -25.04
N ASP A 133 9.81 0.39 -25.42
CA ASP A 133 8.42 0.00 -25.71
C ASP A 133 8.34 -0.95 -26.92
N ASP A 134 7.77 -2.14 -26.72
CA ASP A 134 7.56 -3.15 -27.76
C ASP A 134 6.14 -3.75 -27.66
N PRO A 135 5.18 -3.28 -28.47
CA PRO A 135 3.81 -3.79 -28.46
C PRO A 135 3.64 -5.28 -28.79
N SER A 136 4.67 -5.97 -29.28
CA SER A 136 4.62 -7.41 -29.55
C SER A 136 4.68 -8.26 -28.28
N ARG A 137 5.30 -7.75 -27.20
CA ARG A 137 5.37 -8.44 -25.89
C ARG A 137 4.12 -8.25 -25.01
N TYR A 138 3.18 -7.39 -25.44
CA TYR A 138 2.00 -7.05 -24.65
C TYR A 138 0.99 -8.20 -24.57
N ILE A 139 0.65 -8.59 -23.35
CA ILE A 139 -0.27 -9.68 -23.04
C ILE A 139 -1.68 -9.17 -22.75
N SER A 140 -2.69 -10.01 -23.01
CA SER A 140 -4.09 -9.71 -22.69
C SER A 140 -4.38 -9.80 -21.19
N PRO A 141 -5.50 -9.24 -20.70
CA PRO A 141 -5.93 -9.43 -19.31
C PRO A 141 -6.08 -10.91 -18.93
N ASP A 142 -6.53 -11.76 -19.86
CA ASP A 142 -6.66 -13.21 -19.64
C ASP A 142 -5.30 -13.90 -19.46
N GLN A 143 -4.31 -13.56 -20.29
CA GLN A 143 -2.95 -14.10 -20.16
C GLN A 143 -2.30 -13.67 -18.83
N LEU A 144 -2.56 -12.44 -18.40
CA LEU A 144 -2.10 -11.93 -17.10
C LEU A 144 -2.82 -12.62 -15.92
N ALA A 145 -4.13 -12.85 -16.03
CA ALA A 145 -4.90 -13.62 -15.06
C ALA A 145 -4.37 -15.06 -14.91
N ASP A 146 -3.99 -15.71 -16.01
CA ASP A 146 -3.43 -17.07 -15.99
C ASP A 146 -2.01 -17.12 -15.39
N LEU A 147 -1.21 -16.05 -15.57
CA LEU A 147 0.06 -15.88 -14.86
C LEU A 147 -0.14 -15.75 -13.34
N TYR A 148 -1.13 -14.98 -12.87
CA TYR A 148 -1.43 -14.95 -11.43
C TYR A 148 -1.91 -16.29 -10.89
N LYS A 149 -2.68 -17.06 -11.67
CA LYS A 149 -3.10 -18.42 -11.26
C LYS A 149 -1.92 -19.37 -11.14
N SER A 150 -0.89 -19.27 -11.99
CA SER A 150 0.34 -20.06 -11.80
C SER A 150 1.09 -19.61 -10.53
N PHE A 151 1.17 -18.31 -10.24
CA PHE A 151 1.77 -17.83 -9.00
C PHE A 151 1.05 -18.33 -7.74
N VAL A 152 -0.28 -18.30 -7.72
CA VAL A 152 -1.11 -18.83 -6.60
C VAL A 152 -1.01 -20.35 -6.47
N LYS A 153 -0.73 -21.06 -7.56
CA LYS A 153 -0.54 -22.52 -7.57
C LYS A 153 0.86 -22.94 -7.08
N ASP A 154 1.90 -22.23 -7.51
CA ASP A 154 3.29 -22.65 -7.36
C ASP A 154 4.01 -21.99 -6.16
N TYR A 155 3.39 -20.96 -5.56
CA TYR A 155 3.88 -20.22 -4.39
C TYR A 155 2.75 -19.99 -3.37
N PRO A 156 3.05 -19.76 -2.07
CA PRO A 156 2.04 -19.53 -1.04
C PRO A 156 1.44 -18.10 -1.09
N VAL A 157 0.96 -17.68 -2.26
CA VAL A 157 0.34 -16.36 -2.46
C VAL A 157 -1.12 -16.39 -2.00
N VAL A 158 -1.45 -15.54 -1.03
CA VAL A 158 -2.80 -15.46 -0.41
C VAL A 158 -3.51 -14.12 -0.66
N SER A 159 -2.81 -13.13 -1.22
CA SER A 159 -3.34 -11.80 -1.52
C SER A 159 -2.67 -11.23 -2.76
N ILE A 160 -3.45 -10.68 -3.70
CA ILE A 160 -2.95 -9.88 -4.84
C ILE A 160 -3.70 -8.55 -4.86
N GLU A 161 -2.94 -7.47 -4.93
CA GLU A 161 -3.37 -6.07 -4.97
C GLU A 161 -3.10 -5.50 -6.37
N ASP A 162 -4.06 -4.74 -6.89
CA ASP A 162 -4.08 -4.15 -8.25
C ASP A 162 -3.60 -5.06 -9.40
N PRO A 163 -4.19 -6.28 -9.56
CA PRO A 163 -3.86 -7.21 -10.65
C PRO A 163 -4.14 -6.67 -12.06
N PHE A 164 -5.00 -5.67 -12.22
CA PHE A 164 -5.38 -5.07 -13.51
C PHE A 164 -5.49 -3.55 -13.37
N ASP A 165 -5.52 -2.85 -14.50
CA ASP A 165 -5.68 -1.38 -14.54
C ASP A 165 -6.89 -0.92 -13.72
N GLN A 166 -6.77 0.28 -13.16
CA GLN A 166 -7.80 0.90 -12.33
C GLN A 166 -9.20 0.93 -12.98
N ASP A 167 -9.33 0.92 -14.31
CA ASP A 167 -10.62 0.90 -15.02
C ASP A 167 -10.87 -0.36 -15.88
N ASP A 168 -10.05 -1.42 -15.78
CA ASP A 168 -10.28 -2.73 -16.43
C ASP A 168 -11.26 -3.62 -15.61
N TRP A 169 -12.43 -3.07 -15.32
CA TRP A 169 -13.46 -3.66 -14.43
C TRP A 169 -13.89 -5.08 -14.84
N GLU A 170 -13.80 -5.43 -16.13
CA GLU A 170 -14.11 -6.77 -16.64
C GLU A 170 -13.04 -7.78 -16.19
N ALA A 171 -11.75 -7.47 -16.35
CA ALA A 171 -10.66 -8.35 -15.95
C ALA A 171 -10.63 -8.57 -14.43
N TRP A 172 -10.81 -7.51 -13.65
CA TRP A 172 -10.96 -7.59 -12.19
C TRP A 172 -12.08 -8.56 -11.77
N THR A 173 -13.27 -8.39 -12.36
CA THR A 173 -14.44 -9.22 -12.05
C THR A 173 -14.24 -10.68 -12.46
N LYS A 174 -13.67 -10.92 -13.65
CA LYS A 174 -13.37 -12.26 -14.17
C LYS A 174 -12.33 -12.98 -13.32
N PHE A 175 -11.27 -12.28 -12.90
CA PHE A 175 -10.23 -12.85 -12.05
C PHE A 175 -10.73 -13.15 -10.64
N THR A 176 -11.42 -12.20 -9.99
CA THR A 176 -11.99 -12.38 -8.64
C THR A 176 -13.01 -13.52 -8.60
N ALA A 177 -13.80 -13.72 -9.65
CA ALA A 177 -14.70 -14.88 -9.77
C ALA A 177 -13.97 -16.23 -9.97
N SER A 178 -12.69 -16.21 -10.38
CA SER A 178 -11.89 -17.39 -10.69
C SER A 178 -10.92 -17.82 -9.58
N THR A 179 -10.85 -17.10 -8.46
CA THR A 179 -9.88 -17.35 -7.39
C THR A 179 -10.49 -17.30 -5.99
N SER A 180 -9.88 -18.00 -5.04
CA SER A 180 -10.28 -18.02 -3.63
C SER A 180 -9.46 -17.09 -2.74
N ILE A 181 -8.33 -16.55 -3.24
CA ILE A 181 -7.43 -15.69 -2.48
C ILE A 181 -8.05 -14.31 -2.19
N GLN A 182 -7.35 -13.50 -1.41
CA GLN A 182 -7.69 -12.09 -1.29
C GLN A 182 -7.32 -11.34 -2.58
N VAL A 183 -8.27 -10.55 -3.10
CA VAL A 183 -8.04 -9.62 -4.21
C VAL A 183 -8.30 -8.23 -3.68
N VAL A 184 -7.27 -7.38 -3.63
CA VAL A 184 -7.29 -6.06 -2.99
C VAL A 184 -7.40 -4.98 -4.07
N GLY A 185 -8.39 -4.11 -3.94
CA GLY A 185 -8.52 -2.90 -4.76
C GLY A 185 -7.86 -1.69 -4.11
N ASP A 186 -6.78 -1.19 -4.70
CA ASP A 186 -6.10 0.05 -4.34
C ASP A 186 -6.47 1.16 -5.34
N ASP A 187 -5.80 1.31 -6.48
CA ASP A 187 -6.16 2.30 -7.52
C ASP A 187 -7.57 2.06 -8.10
N LEU A 188 -8.03 0.80 -8.12
CA LEU A 188 -9.42 0.48 -8.46
C LEU A 188 -10.42 1.23 -7.58
N THR A 189 -10.12 1.42 -6.29
CA THR A 189 -11.06 1.96 -5.32
C THR A 189 -10.70 3.35 -4.81
N VAL A 190 -9.42 3.71 -4.78
CA VAL A 190 -8.81 4.93 -4.19
C VAL A 190 -9.41 5.35 -2.85
N THR A 191 -9.76 4.37 -1.99
CA THR A 191 -10.49 4.60 -0.72
C THR A 191 -11.83 5.35 -0.89
N ASN A 192 -12.39 5.42 -2.11
CA ASN A 192 -13.56 6.22 -2.47
C ASN A 192 -14.86 5.42 -2.39
N PRO A 193 -15.84 5.80 -1.54
CA PRO A 193 -17.09 5.06 -1.36
C PRO A 193 -17.88 4.77 -2.66
N LYS A 194 -17.77 5.60 -3.70
CA LYS A 194 -18.46 5.36 -4.99
C LYS A 194 -17.80 4.23 -5.79
N ARG A 195 -16.46 4.19 -5.84
CA ARG A 195 -15.73 3.11 -6.53
C ARG A 195 -15.78 1.81 -5.74
N ILE A 196 -15.76 1.88 -4.40
CA ILE A 196 -16.04 0.73 -3.53
C ILE A 196 -17.45 0.16 -3.81
N ALA A 197 -18.48 1.00 -3.83
CA ALA A 197 -19.85 0.56 -4.12
C ALA A 197 -19.98 -0.08 -5.52
N LYS A 198 -19.27 0.44 -6.53
CA LYS A 198 -19.19 -0.18 -7.86
C LYS A 198 -18.53 -1.56 -7.80
N GLY A 199 -17.35 -1.67 -7.19
CA GLY A 199 -16.62 -2.94 -7.08
C GLY A 199 -17.36 -3.99 -6.26
N VAL A 200 -18.15 -3.60 -5.26
CA VAL A 200 -19.08 -4.48 -4.54
C VAL A 200 -20.17 -5.00 -5.48
N ALA A 201 -20.82 -4.11 -6.25
CA ALA A 201 -21.90 -4.48 -7.16
C ALA A 201 -21.43 -5.39 -8.31
N GLU A 202 -20.26 -5.12 -8.87
CA GLU A 202 -19.65 -5.89 -9.96
C GLU A 202 -18.86 -7.11 -9.46
N LYS A 203 -18.58 -7.21 -8.15
CA LYS A 203 -17.73 -8.25 -7.51
C LYS A 203 -16.29 -8.25 -8.03
N SER A 204 -15.76 -7.06 -8.29
CA SER A 204 -14.47 -6.85 -8.94
C SER A 204 -13.27 -7.16 -8.06
N CYS A 205 -13.40 -7.01 -6.74
CA CYS A 205 -12.41 -7.44 -5.75
C CYS A 205 -13.10 -7.91 -4.45
N ASN A 206 -12.33 -8.32 -3.44
CA ASN A 206 -12.88 -8.81 -2.16
C ASN A 206 -12.16 -8.24 -0.91
N CYS A 207 -11.31 -7.23 -1.11
CA CYS A 207 -10.67 -6.46 -0.05
C CYS A 207 -10.44 -5.01 -0.50
N LEU A 208 -10.63 -4.07 0.42
CA LEU A 208 -10.27 -2.67 0.24
C LEU A 208 -8.83 -2.42 0.73
N LEU A 209 -8.00 -1.72 -0.04
CA LEU A 209 -6.85 -1.04 0.54
C LEU A 209 -7.28 0.32 1.11
N LEU A 210 -7.07 0.55 2.40
CA LEU A 210 -7.49 1.77 3.08
C LEU A 210 -6.29 2.71 3.28
N LYS A 211 -6.20 3.75 2.45
CA LYS A 211 -5.21 4.83 2.57
C LYS A 211 -5.92 6.14 2.95
N VAL A 212 -5.74 6.58 4.20
CA VAL A 212 -6.48 7.73 4.77
C VAL A 212 -6.34 9.01 3.93
N ASN A 213 -5.15 9.26 3.37
CA ASN A 213 -4.90 10.46 2.57
C ASN A 213 -5.47 10.39 1.14
N GLN A 214 -5.86 9.20 0.62
CA GLN A 214 -6.54 9.10 -0.69
C GLN A 214 -7.94 9.68 -0.65
N ILE A 215 -8.65 9.54 0.49
CA ILE A 215 -10.00 10.10 0.67
C ILE A 215 -9.98 11.45 1.40
N GLY A 216 -8.89 11.75 2.12
CA GLY A 216 -8.63 13.08 2.70
C GLY A 216 -9.18 13.32 4.11
N SER A 217 -9.99 12.42 4.66
CA SER A 217 -10.45 12.51 6.05
C SER A 217 -10.56 11.18 6.78
N VAL A 218 -10.40 11.23 8.11
CA VAL A 218 -10.62 10.08 8.99
C VAL A 218 -12.07 9.61 8.91
N THR A 219 -13.04 10.52 8.93
CA THR A 219 -14.47 10.17 8.90
C THR A 219 -14.84 9.37 7.64
N GLU A 220 -14.36 9.79 6.47
CA GLU A 220 -14.64 9.09 5.21
C GLU A 220 -13.85 7.78 5.14
N SER A 221 -12.65 7.70 5.72
CA SER A 221 -11.92 6.43 5.87
C SER A 221 -12.69 5.42 6.74
N LEU A 222 -13.29 5.85 7.85
CA LEU A 222 -14.15 5.00 8.69
C LEU A 222 -15.41 4.54 7.92
N GLN A 223 -15.98 5.39 7.07
CA GLN A 223 -17.13 5.05 6.21
C GLN A 223 -16.75 4.05 5.12
N ALA A 224 -15.61 4.25 4.44
CA ALA A 224 -15.07 3.33 3.43
C ALA A 224 -14.79 1.94 4.03
N CYS A 225 -14.14 1.88 5.20
CA CYS A 225 -13.90 0.63 5.93
C CYS A 225 -15.22 -0.09 6.26
N LYS A 226 -16.21 0.62 6.82
CA LYS A 226 -17.52 0.05 7.15
C LYS A 226 -18.29 -0.42 5.92
N LEU A 227 -18.19 0.30 4.80
CA LEU A 227 -18.83 -0.09 3.55
C LEU A 227 -18.22 -1.40 3.02
N ALA A 228 -16.90 -1.55 3.06
CA ALA A 228 -16.22 -2.79 2.68
C ALA A 228 -16.60 -3.95 3.63
N GLN A 229 -16.41 -3.79 4.94
CA GLN A 229 -16.71 -4.83 5.94
C GLN A 229 -18.18 -5.29 5.90
N SER A 230 -19.14 -4.38 5.76
CA SER A 230 -20.58 -4.73 5.69
C SER A 230 -21.00 -5.46 4.40
N ASN A 231 -20.17 -5.41 3.35
CA ASN A 231 -20.33 -6.19 2.13
C ASN A 231 -19.45 -7.45 2.10
N GLY A 232 -18.90 -7.87 3.25
CA GLY A 232 -18.11 -9.09 3.36
C GLY A 232 -16.71 -8.99 2.74
N TRP A 233 -16.17 -7.78 2.56
CA TRP A 233 -14.79 -7.58 2.14
C TRP A 233 -13.84 -7.51 3.34
N GLY A 234 -12.59 -7.94 3.12
CA GLY A 234 -11.48 -7.56 3.98
C GLY A 234 -11.16 -6.07 3.87
N VAL A 235 -10.41 -5.54 4.83
CA VAL A 235 -9.84 -4.18 4.74
C VAL A 235 -8.39 -4.22 5.19
N MET A 236 -7.47 -3.81 4.33
CA MET A 236 -6.06 -3.69 4.64
C MET A 236 -5.70 -2.22 4.80
N VAL A 237 -5.43 -1.80 6.04
CA VAL A 237 -4.90 -0.45 6.29
C VAL A 237 -3.51 -0.34 5.66
N SER A 238 -3.24 0.74 4.95
CA SER A 238 -2.00 0.89 4.20
C SER A 238 -1.32 2.22 4.43
N HIS A 239 0.02 2.18 4.39
CA HIS A 239 0.87 3.35 4.38
C HIS A 239 0.87 4.05 3.01
N ARG A 240 1.71 5.08 2.83
CA ARG A 240 2.14 5.51 1.48
C ARG A 240 3.65 5.34 1.30
N SER A 241 4.12 5.43 0.06
CA SER A 241 5.54 5.37 -0.29
C SER A 241 6.39 6.44 0.42
N GLY A 242 5.90 7.67 0.54
CA GLY A 242 6.49 8.72 1.36
C GLY A 242 5.82 8.77 2.73
N GLU A 243 6.23 7.91 3.65
CA GLU A 243 5.76 7.94 5.03
C GLU A 243 6.52 8.94 5.91
N THR A 244 5.97 9.22 7.08
CA THR A 244 6.57 10.04 8.16
C THR A 244 6.81 9.19 9.41
N GLU A 245 7.31 9.77 10.49
CA GLU A 245 7.41 9.12 11.81
C GLU A 245 6.05 8.92 12.51
N ASP A 246 4.97 9.53 11.99
CA ASP A 246 3.61 9.42 12.55
C ASP A 246 3.17 7.95 12.64
N THR A 247 2.42 7.59 13.69
CA THR A 247 2.00 6.19 13.93
C THR A 247 0.50 5.95 13.78
N PHE A 248 -0.28 6.96 13.36
CA PHE A 248 -1.74 6.97 13.31
C PHE A 248 -2.37 5.71 12.69
N ILE A 249 -1.79 5.17 11.61
CA ILE A 249 -2.34 3.99 10.93
C ILE A 249 -2.21 2.68 11.75
N ALA A 250 -1.33 2.62 12.74
CA ALA A 250 -1.23 1.49 13.68
C ALA A 250 -2.41 1.47 14.66
N ASP A 251 -2.70 2.61 15.29
CA ASP A 251 -3.90 2.78 16.12
C ASP A 251 -5.18 2.63 15.29
N LEU A 252 -5.19 3.10 14.03
CA LEU A 252 -6.32 2.97 13.12
C LEU A 252 -6.66 1.50 12.78
N VAL A 253 -5.67 0.66 12.44
CA VAL A 253 -5.95 -0.75 12.09
C VAL A 253 -6.52 -1.54 13.27
N VAL A 254 -6.06 -1.25 14.49
CA VAL A 254 -6.60 -1.86 15.71
C VAL A 254 -8.00 -1.31 15.99
N GLY A 255 -8.20 0.01 15.96
CA GLY A 255 -9.49 0.64 16.22
C GLY A 255 -10.59 0.29 15.19
N LEU A 256 -10.21 -0.01 13.95
CA LEU A 256 -11.11 -0.53 12.90
C LEU A 256 -11.23 -2.07 12.91
N CYS A 257 -10.43 -2.76 13.72
CA CYS A 257 -10.37 -4.22 13.83
C CYS A 257 -10.28 -4.91 12.45
N THR A 258 -9.43 -4.41 11.53
CA THR A 258 -9.43 -4.95 10.15
C THR A 258 -8.58 -6.21 9.99
N GLY A 259 -7.70 -6.51 10.95
CA GLY A 259 -6.92 -7.75 11.01
C GLY A 259 -5.64 -7.77 10.16
N GLN A 260 -5.40 -6.75 9.32
CA GLN A 260 -4.28 -6.71 8.38
C GLN A 260 -3.83 -5.28 8.05
N ILE A 261 -2.50 -5.09 7.95
CA ILE A 261 -1.85 -3.80 7.66
C ILE A 261 -0.62 -3.99 6.77
N LYS A 262 -0.52 -3.15 5.72
CA LYS A 262 0.65 -3.02 4.84
C LYS A 262 1.37 -1.72 5.18
N THR A 263 2.37 -1.79 6.05
CA THR A 263 3.15 -0.60 6.47
C THR A 263 4.64 -0.68 6.13
N GLY A 264 5.03 -1.60 5.24
CA GLY A 264 6.34 -1.66 4.58
C GLY A 264 7.26 -2.76 5.13
N ALA A 265 8.52 -2.77 4.69
CA ALA A 265 9.50 -3.71 5.23
C ALA A 265 9.76 -3.46 6.73
N PRO A 266 10.26 -4.45 7.49
CA PRO A 266 10.82 -4.26 8.83
C PRO A 266 12.20 -3.58 8.77
N CYS A 267 12.28 -2.48 8.03
CA CYS A 267 13.46 -1.68 7.77
C CYS A 267 13.02 -0.24 7.49
N ARG A 268 13.85 0.73 7.88
CA ARG A 268 13.61 2.18 7.86
C ARG A 268 12.54 2.63 8.87
N SER A 269 12.84 3.68 9.63
CA SER A 269 12.12 4.01 10.86
C SER A 269 10.68 4.50 10.64
N GLU A 270 10.36 5.06 9.47
CA GLU A 270 8.99 5.47 9.12
C GLU A 270 8.04 4.27 8.99
N ARG A 271 8.58 3.06 8.78
CA ARG A 271 7.85 1.78 8.75
C ARG A 271 7.82 1.15 10.13
N LEU A 272 8.99 1.04 10.75
CA LEU A 272 9.18 0.48 12.09
C LEU A 272 8.42 1.27 13.17
N ALA A 273 8.19 2.58 13.00
CA ALA A 273 7.36 3.37 13.91
C ALA A 273 5.97 2.77 14.10
N LYS A 274 5.31 2.34 13.01
CA LYS A 274 3.98 1.71 13.04
C LYS A 274 4.04 0.30 13.63
N TYR A 275 5.00 -0.54 13.22
CA TYR A 275 5.17 -1.87 13.79
C TYR A 275 5.46 -1.83 15.31
N ASN A 276 6.34 -0.94 15.75
CA ASN A 276 6.64 -0.73 17.16
C ASN A 276 5.42 -0.17 17.93
N GLN A 277 4.57 0.62 17.29
CA GLN A 277 3.32 1.08 17.88
C GLN A 277 2.32 -0.07 18.05
N LEU A 278 2.20 -0.98 17.08
CA LEU A 278 1.37 -2.19 17.22
C LEU A 278 1.84 -3.07 18.39
N LEU A 279 3.16 -3.24 18.57
CA LEU A 279 3.72 -3.97 19.73
C LEU A 279 3.34 -3.31 21.08
N ARG A 280 3.35 -1.97 21.16
CA ARG A 280 2.90 -1.24 22.37
C ARG A 280 1.40 -1.40 22.61
N ILE A 281 0.58 -1.36 21.55
CA ILE A 281 -0.87 -1.55 21.66
C ILE A 281 -1.19 -2.99 22.11
N GLU A 282 -0.46 -3.99 21.62
CA GLU A 282 -0.58 -5.38 22.06
C GLU A 282 -0.20 -5.53 23.55
N GLU A 283 0.91 -4.92 23.98
CA GLU A 283 1.34 -4.86 25.38
C GLU A 283 0.30 -4.16 26.28
N GLU A 284 -0.25 -3.02 25.86
CA GLU A 284 -1.26 -2.26 26.60
C GLU A 284 -2.60 -3.02 26.73
N LEU A 285 -3.01 -3.74 25.69
CA LEU A 285 -4.23 -4.55 25.70
C LEU A 285 -4.08 -5.84 26.51
N GLY A 286 -2.87 -6.42 26.59
CA GLY A 286 -2.57 -7.65 27.31
C GLY A 286 -3.52 -8.80 26.92
N ASP A 287 -4.13 -9.47 27.90
CA ASP A 287 -5.08 -10.58 27.70
C ASP A 287 -6.32 -10.24 26.86
N LYS A 288 -6.55 -8.95 26.52
CA LYS A 288 -7.62 -8.51 25.62
C LYS A 288 -7.19 -8.49 24.15
N ALA A 289 -5.89 -8.47 23.86
CA ALA A 289 -5.36 -8.49 22.50
C ALA A 289 -5.72 -9.80 21.79
N ARG A 290 -6.05 -9.73 20.50
CA ARG A 290 -6.30 -10.90 19.64
C ARG A 290 -5.56 -10.70 18.33
N PHE A 291 -4.59 -11.55 18.06
CA PHE A 291 -3.92 -11.60 16.77
C PHE A 291 -4.82 -12.31 15.75
N ALA A 292 -5.07 -11.68 14.60
CA ALA A 292 -6.00 -12.20 13.60
C ALA A 292 -5.50 -13.51 12.95
N GLY A 293 -4.19 -13.69 12.79
CA GLY A 293 -3.59 -14.90 12.23
C GLY A 293 -4.19 -15.28 10.88
N GLN A 294 -4.63 -16.53 10.74
CA GLN A 294 -5.27 -17.03 9.50
C GLN A 294 -6.62 -16.35 9.19
N ASN A 295 -7.25 -15.69 10.18
CA ASN A 295 -8.50 -14.97 10.01
C ASN A 295 -8.29 -13.50 9.58
N PHE A 296 -7.10 -13.11 9.09
CA PHE A 296 -6.77 -11.73 8.71
C PHE A 296 -7.76 -11.05 7.75
N ARG A 297 -8.50 -11.82 6.95
CA ARG A 297 -9.57 -11.33 6.05
C ARG A 297 -10.83 -10.91 6.82
N HIS A 298 -11.19 -11.67 7.86
CA HIS A 298 -12.41 -11.52 8.66
C HIS A 298 -12.09 -11.87 10.14
N PRO A 299 -11.49 -10.94 10.91
CA PRO A 299 -11.00 -11.23 12.26
C PRO A 299 -12.09 -11.26 13.35
N ILE A 300 -13.32 -10.86 13.02
CA ILE A 300 -14.52 -10.79 13.89
C ILE A 300 -15.70 -11.39 13.12
#